data_AF-A0A1D1ZRG0-F1
#
_entry.id   AF-A0A1D1ZRG0-F1
#
_cell.length_a   1.000
_cell.length_b   1.000
_cell.length_c   1.000
_cell.angle_alpha   90.00
_cell.angle_beta   90.00
_cell.angle_gamma   90.00
#
_symmetry.space_group_name_H-M   'P 1'
#
loop_
_entity.id
_entity.type
_entity.pdbx_description
1 polymer ?
#
loop_
_entity_poly.entity_id
_entity_poly.type
_entity_poly.pdbx_seq_one_letter_code
_entity_poly.pdbx_strand_id
1 'polypeptide(L)'
;MAERMANWCLWAILNCQRKCDAYYRAQLERRWEHGRIEEYESVDNADFHVGIMGLGVLGGALAEALLRNGYPVSAWTRSRRTEPRFPCHAGRGELPAFLSCVNVLVCLMPITAETEGMLNADLLRLLPRGAYLINAGRGAIQVEADLVTALDEGQLAGVVLDVFEREPLEEESPLWTHPGVRVFPHVSSFTPRDAGVKQVLENWALVKAGKEVPPERHMQRQRGY
;
A
#
# COMPACT_ATOMS: atom_id res chain seq x y z
N MET A 1 7.32 -13.11 -5.51
CA MET A 1 6.12 -12.31 -5.20
C MET A 1 6.46 -11.17 -4.26
N ALA A 2 7.03 -11.44 -3.08
CA ALA A 2 7.37 -10.41 -2.10
C ALA A 2 8.29 -9.30 -2.66
N GLU A 3 9.37 -9.67 -3.34
CA GLU A 3 10.28 -8.72 -3.99
C GLU A 3 9.60 -7.85 -5.06
N ARG A 4 8.74 -8.45 -5.90
CA ARG A 4 7.99 -7.73 -6.93
C ARG A 4 7.05 -6.69 -6.32
N MET A 5 6.34 -7.08 -5.26
CA MET A 5 5.49 -6.16 -4.50
C MET A 5 6.30 -5.04 -3.89
N ALA A 6 7.43 -5.36 -3.24
CA ALA A 6 8.31 -4.36 -2.64
C ALA A 6 8.84 -3.36 -3.68
N ASN A 7 9.23 -3.84 -4.88
CA ASN A 7 9.71 -2.98 -5.96
C ASN A 7 8.61 -2.07 -6.51
N TRP A 8 7.39 -2.60 -6.70
CA TRP A 8 6.25 -1.80 -7.15
C TRP A 8 5.89 -0.71 -6.12
N CYS A 9 5.81 -1.07 -4.84
CA CYS A 9 5.55 -0.09 -3.78
C CYS A 9 6.68 0.94 -3.65
N LEU A 10 7.96 0.53 -3.79
CA LEU A 10 9.09 1.45 -3.75
C LEU A 10 9.03 2.46 -4.90
N TRP A 11 8.67 2.02 -6.12
CA TRP A 11 8.41 2.94 -7.23
C TRP A 11 7.26 3.91 -6.90
N ALA A 12 6.15 3.41 -6.36
CA ALA A 12 5.00 4.26 -6.03
C ALA A 12 5.34 5.31 -4.96
N ILE A 13 6.13 4.93 -3.94
CA ILE A 13 6.64 5.84 -2.91
C ILE A 13 7.54 6.91 -3.53
N LEU A 14 8.48 6.52 -4.39
CA LEU A 14 9.35 7.46 -5.10
C LEU A 14 8.54 8.40 -6.00
N ASN A 15 7.52 7.89 -6.69
CA ASN A 15 6.61 8.71 -7.49
C ASN A 15 5.92 9.79 -6.65
N CYS A 16 5.39 9.43 -5.48
CA CYS A 16 4.78 10.38 -4.54
C CYS A 16 5.80 11.39 -3.99
N GLN A 17 6.93 10.91 -3.49
CA GLN A 17 7.98 11.75 -2.89
C GLN A 17 8.55 12.75 -3.89
N ARG A 18 8.75 12.35 -5.15
CA ARG A 18 9.39 13.15 -6.21
C ARG A 18 8.40 13.82 -7.16
N LYS A 19 7.09 13.67 -6.90
CA LYS A 19 6.00 14.23 -7.69
C LYS A 19 6.07 13.83 -9.18
N CYS A 20 6.55 12.62 -9.50
CA CYS A 20 6.86 12.25 -10.89
C CYS A 20 5.63 12.35 -11.81
N ASP A 21 4.45 11.96 -11.34
CA ASP A 21 3.20 12.10 -12.12
C ASP A 21 2.82 13.56 -12.39
N ALA A 22 3.10 14.47 -11.46
CA ALA A 22 2.83 15.89 -11.67
C ALA A 22 3.78 16.47 -12.73
N TYR A 23 5.06 16.10 -12.70
CA TYR A 23 6.02 16.46 -13.75
C TYR A 23 5.67 15.81 -15.10
N TYR A 24 5.16 14.58 -15.11
CA TYR A 24 4.66 13.95 -16.34
C TYR A 24 3.48 14.73 -16.95
N ARG A 25 2.53 15.18 -16.14
CA ARG A 25 1.44 16.07 -16.61
C ARG A 25 1.97 17.38 -17.18
N ALA A 26 2.90 18.04 -16.48
CA ALA A 26 3.54 19.25 -16.99
C ALA A 26 4.24 19.03 -18.34
N GLN A 27 4.91 17.89 -18.53
CA GLN A 27 5.52 17.51 -19.81
C GLN A 27 4.49 17.39 -20.93
N LEU A 28 3.34 16.74 -20.69
CA LEU A 28 2.26 16.63 -21.67
C LEU A 28 1.73 18.00 -22.09
N GLU A 29 1.70 18.95 -21.17
CA GLU A 29 1.30 20.35 -21.39
C GLU A 29 2.44 21.23 -21.92
N ARG A 30 3.65 20.67 -22.13
CA ARG A 30 4.85 21.40 -22.55
C ARG A 30 5.24 22.54 -21.60
N ARG A 31 4.95 22.38 -20.31
CA ARG A 31 5.32 23.33 -19.26
C ARG A 31 6.63 22.92 -18.61
N TRP A 32 7.60 23.84 -18.60
CA TRP A 32 8.81 23.71 -17.81
C TRP A 32 8.53 24.13 -16.36
N GLU A 33 8.20 23.16 -15.53
CA GLU A 33 7.90 23.38 -14.12
C GLU A 33 9.16 23.22 -13.27
N HIS A 34 9.75 24.33 -12.84
CA HIS A 34 10.90 24.35 -11.94
C HIS A 34 10.48 24.99 -10.61
N GLY A 35 10.24 24.17 -9.59
CA GLY A 35 9.92 24.62 -8.23
C GLY A 35 8.50 25.18 -8.03
N ARG A 36 7.59 25.01 -8.99
CA ARG A 36 6.22 25.56 -8.97
C ARG A 36 5.12 24.52 -8.77
N ILE A 37 5.42 23.24 -8.94
CA ILE A 37 4.51 22.18 -8.51
C ILE A 37 4.56 22.17 -6.98
N GLU A 38 3.54 22.76 -6.36
CA GLU A 38 3.25 22.72 -4.91
C GLU A 38 4.39 23.21 -3.99
N GLU A 39 5.06 24.32 -4.33
CA GLU A 39 6.18 24.87 -3.51
C GLU A 39 7.17 23.76 -3.08
N TYR A 40 7.37 22.77 -3.96
CA TYR A 40 8.01 21.52 -3.60
C TYR A 40 9.49 21.74 -3.29
N GLU A 41 9.84 21.57 -2.02
CA GLU A 41 11.21 21.34 -1.59
C GLU A 41 11.54 19.85 -1.75
N SER A 42 12.73 19.54 -2.26
CA SER A 42 13.20 18.15 -2.36
C SER A 42 13.28 17.57 -0.95
N VAL A 43 12.45 16.56 -0.66
CA VAL A 43 12.46 15.85 0.61
C VAL A 43 13.39 14.64 0.51
N ASP A 44 14.38 14.55 1.39
CA ASP A 44 15.26 13.40 1.49
C ASP A 44 14.51 12.19 2.06
N ASN A 45 14.99 10.97 1.76
CA ASN A 45 14.31 9.75 2.23
C ASN A 45 14.19 9.70 3.76
N ALA A 46 15.19 10.24 4.48
CA ALA A 46 15.22 10.29 5.93
C ALA A 46 14.10 11.15 6.54
N ASP A 47 13.51 12.06 5.75
CA ASP A 47 12.43 12.97 6.17
C ASP A 47 11.07 12.59 5.56
N PHE A 48 10.99 11.43 4.89
CA PHE A 48 9.77 10.95 4.22
C PHE A 48 9.27 9.65 4.86
N HIS A 49 8.46 9.76 5.89
CA HIS A 49 7.99 8.64 6.70
C HIS A 49 6.97 7.77 5.95
N VAL A 50 7.25 6.47 5.88
CA VAL A 50 6.37 5.46 5.27
C VAL A 50 5.66 4.63 6.34
N GLY A 51 4.33 4.68 6.34
CA GLY A 51 3.49 3.84 7.19
C GLY A 51 3.00 2.60 6.42
N ILE A 52 3.16 1.40 6.98
CA ILE A 52 2.72 0.15 6.34
C ILE A 52 1.58 -0.48 7.13
N MET A 53 0.39 -0.55 6.55
CA MET A 53 -0.71 -1.38 7.08
C MET A 53 -0.58 -2.80 6.53
N GLY A 54 -0.33 -3.76 7.41
CA GLY A 54 -0.17 -5.17 7.05
C GLY A 54 1.30 -5.60 6.93
N LEU A 55 1.89 -6.01 8.06
CA LEU A 55 3.27 -6.50 8.12
C LEU A 55 3.35 -8.04 7.98
N GLY A 56 2.79 -8.57 6.90
CA GLY A 56 2.91 -9.98 6.50
C GLY A 56 4.17 -10.24 5.66
N VAL A 57 4.14 -11.29 4.82
CA VAL A 57 5.24 -11.62 3.89
C VAL A 57 5.56 -10.44 2.95
N LEU A 58 4.53 -9.78 2.42
CA LEU A 58 4.69 -8.67 1.47
C LEU A 58 5.13 -7.39 2.18
N GLY A 59 4.43 -7.00 3.25
CA GLY A 59 4.79 -5.80 4.02
C GLY A 59 6.16 -5.89 4.67
N GLY A 60 6.60 -7.07 5.11
CA GLY A 60 7.95 -7.28 5.63
C GLY A 60 9.04 -7.05 4.57
N ALA A 61 8.82 -7.54 3.35
CA ALA A 61 9.76 -7.31 2.24
C ALA A 61 9.83 -5.82 1.84
N LEU A 62 8.69 -5.12 1.84
CA LEU A 62 8.67 -3.67 1.64
C LEU A 62 9.42 -2.93 2.76
N ALA A 63 9.16 -3.26 4.03
CA ALA A 63 9.84 -2.62 5.15
C ALA A 63 11.37 -2.77 5.06
N GLU A 64 11.86 -3.96 4.75
CA GLU A 64 13.30 -4.20 4.56
C GLU A 64 13.88 -3.38 3.38
N ALA A 65 13.14 -3.27 2.28
CA ALA A 65 13.53 -2.43 1.16
C ALA A 65 13.60 -0.94 1.53
N LEU A 66 12.64 -0.45 2.31
CA LEU A 66 12.57 0.95 2.72
C LEU A 66 13.69 1.32 3.70
N LEU A 67 13.95 0.47 4.70
CA LEU A 67 15.05 0.68 5.65
C LEU A 67 16.40 0.74 4.91
N ARG A 68 16.61 -0.14 3.92
CA ARG A 68 17.83 -0.10 3.08
C ARG A 68 17.96 1.15 2.24
N ASN A 69 16.85 1.81 1.89
CA ASN A 69 16.84 3.07 1.14
C ASN A 69 16.79 4.30 2.05
N GLY A 70 16.91 4.13 3.38
CA GLY A 70 17.01 5.23 4.34
C GLY A 70 15.69 5.90 4.72
N TYR A 71 14.54 5.26 4.46
CA TYR A 71 13.25 5.79 4.89
C TYR A 71 12.96 5.47 6.36
N PRO A 72 12.37 6.41 7.15
CA PRO A 72 11.72 6.05 8.39
C PRO A 72 10.46 5.22 8.09
N VAL A 73 10.31 4.12 8.84
CA VAL A 73 9.21 3.16 8.65
C VAL A 73 8.47 2.97 9.96
N SER A 74 7.14 3.03 9.91
CA SER A 74 6.28 2.47 10.95
C SER A 74 5.32 1.45 10.32
N ALA A 75 4.83 0.51 11.11
CA ALA A 75 3.81 -0.42 10.65
C ALA A 75 2.63 -0.51 11.61
N TRP A 76 1.48 -0.88 11.06
CA TRP A 76 0.30 -1.26 11.79
C TRP A 76 -0.10 -2.69 11.47
N THR A 77 -0.46 -3.42 12.52
CA THR A 77 -0.90 -4.81 12.42
C THR A 77 -2.09 -5.06 13.35
N ARG A 78 -2.80 -6.17 13.15
CA ARG A 78 -3.89 -6.53 14.07
C ARG A 78 -3.40 -6.87 15.48
N SER A 79 -2.23 -7.52 15.59
CA SER A 79 -1.72 -8.04 16.85
C SER A 79 -0.30 -7.55 17.09
N ARG A 80 0.01 -7.20 18.34
CA ARG A 80 1.32 -6.68 18.73
C ARG A 80 2.44 -7.62 18.32
N ARG A 81 3.47 -7.06 17.67
CA ARG A 81 4.71 -7.76 17.34
C ARG A 81 5.66 -7.73 18.52
N THR A 82 6.31 -8.86 18.78
CA THR A 82 7.41 -8.96 19.75
C THR A 82 8.69 -8.44 19.07
N GLU A 83 9.42 -7.54 19.74
CA GLU A 83 10.72 -7.02 19.30
C GLU A 83 10.76 -6.51 17.84
N PRO A 84 9.92 -5.54 17.46
CA PRO A 84 9.94 -5.02 16.11
C PRO A 84 11.21 -4.19 15.86
N ARG A 85 11.80 -4.32 14.66
CA ARG A 85 13.01 -3.57 14.25
C ARG A 85 12.79 -2.06 14.09
N PHE A 86 11.53 -1.63 14.04
CA PHE A 86 11.08 -0.25 13.84
C PHE A 86 9.70 -0.10 14.52
N PRO A 87 9.18 1.12 14.72
CA PRO A 87 7.89 1.33 15.38
C PRO A 87 6.76 0.48 14.77
N CYS A 88 6.17 -0.40 15.58
CA CYS A 88 5.07 -1.26 15.17
C CYS A 88 3.89 -1.11 16.12
N HIS A 89 2.80 -0.58 15.58
CA HIS A 89 1.53 -0.34 16.25
C HIS A 89 0.60 -1.53 16.07
N ALA A 90 -0.32 -1.70 17.01
CA ALA A 90 -1.25 -2.81 16.99
C ALA A 90 -2.67 -2.44 17.40
N GLY A 91 -3.63 -2.99 16.66
CA GLY A 91 -5.06 -2.83 16.96
C GLY A 91 -5.60 -1.42 16.73
N ARG A 92 -6.93 -1.28 16.77
CA ARG A 92 -7.59 -0.02 16.39
C ARG A 92 -7.23 1.16 17.31
N GLY A 93 -6.96 0.90 18.59
CA GLY A 93 -6.63 1.94 19.57
C GLY A 93 -5.32 2.67 19.27
N GLU A 94 -4.41 2.06 18.52
CA GLU A 94 -3.11 2.67 18.17
C GLU A 94 -3.08 3.26 16.75
N LEU A 95 -4.19 3.18 16.00
CA LEU A 95 -4.29 3.78 14.66
C LEU A 95 -3.99 5.28 14.65
N PRO A 96 -4.55 6.11 15.56
CA PRO A 96 -4.27 7.55 15.51
C PRO A 96 -2.79 7.87 15.66
N ALA A 97 -2.10 7.22 16.61
CA ALA A 97 -0.67 7.41 16.83
C ALA A 97 0.19 6.87 15.67
N PHE A 98 -0.26 5.80 15.01
CA PHE A 98 0.41 5.25 13.83
C PHE A 98 0.31 6.20 12.64
N LEU A 99 -0.86 6.78 12.40
CA LEU A 99 -1.15 7.56 11.19
C LEU A 99 -0.61 8.99 11.27
N SER A 100 -0.50 9.58 12.47
CA SER A 100 -0.23 11.02 12.67
C SER A 100 1.10 11.55 12.13
N CYS A 101 2.05 10.69 11.77
CA CYS A 101 3.37 11.09 11.26
C CYS A 101 3.69 10.53 9.86
N VAL A 102 2.71 9.95 9.17
CA VAL A 102 2.94 9.24 7.91
C VAL A 102 2.83 10.20 6.71
N ASN A 103 3.89 10.33 5.92
CA ASN A 103 3.84 11.03 4.63
C ASN A 103 3.19 10.18 3.54
N VAL A 104 3.42 8.86 3.57
CA VAL A 104 2.79 7.91 2.66
C VAL A 104 2.33 6.64 3.38
N LEU A 105 1.04 6.36 3.31
CA LEU A 105 0.43 5.16 3.84
C LEU A 105 0.37 4.09 2.76
N VAL A 106 0.92 2.91 3.03
CA VAL A 106 0.87 1.75 2.13
C VAL A 106 0.00 0.66 2.74
N CYS A 107 -1.07 0.29 2.03
CA CYS A 107 -1.96 -0.79 2.42
C CYS A 107 -1.58 -2.09 1.70
N LEU A 108 -1.15 -3.08 2.49
CA LEU A 108 -0.84 -4.46 2.08
C LEU A 108 -1.60 -5.48 2.93
N MET A 109 -2.72 -5.05 3.53
CA MET A 109 -3.57 -5.91 4.36
C MET A 109 -4.37 -6.88 3.50
N PRO A 110 -4.69 -8.09 4.02
CA PRO A 110 -5.73 -8.92 3.45
C PRO A 110 -7.11 -8.29 3.68
N ILE A 111 -8.07 -8.62 2.80
CA ILE A 111 -9.48 -8.31 3.03
C ILE A 111 -10.07 -9.30 4.04
N THR A 112 -10.70 -8.77 5.08
CA THR A 112 -11.47 -9.49 6.10
C THR A 112 -12.66 -8.61 6.50
N ALA A 113 -13.60 -9.16 7.28
CA ALA A 113 -14.69 -8.36 7.86
C ALA A 113 -14.18 -7.21 8.76
N GLU A 114 -12.95 -7.29 9.28
CA GLU A 114 -12.35 -6.24 10.12
C GLU A 114 -11.68 -5.13 9.29
N THR A 115 -11.28 -5.42 8.05
CA THR A 115 -10.54 -4.49 7.17
C THR A 115 -11.38 -3.96 6.01
N GLU A 116 -12.56 -4.52 5.76
CA GLU A 116 -13.52 -4.01 4.79
C GLU A 116 -13.91 -2.56 5.09
N GLY A 117 -13.79 -1.69 4.08
CA GLY A 117 -14.05 -0.25 4.21
C GLY A 117 -13.20 0.48 5.26
N MET A 118 -12.05 -0.09 5.65
CA MET A 118 -11.21 0.51 6.70
C MET A 118 -10.54 1.82 6.27
N LEU A 119 -10.16 1.95 4.99
CA LEU A 119 -9.64 3.20 4.42
C LEU A 119 -10.82 4.09 3.99
N ASN A 120 -11.54 4.59 4.98
CA ASN A 120 -12.68 5.50 4.85
C ASN A 120 -12.34 6.92 5.32
N ALA A 121 -13.29 7.85 5.19
CA ALA A 121 -13.11 9.26 5.54
C ALA A 121 -12.56 9.48 6.96
N ASP A 122 -13.00 8.68 7.94
CA ASP A 122 -12.56 8.82 9.34
C ASP A 122 -11.09 8.42 9.51
N LEU A 123 -10.65 7.33 8.87
CA LEU A 123 -9.23 6.94 8.90
C LEU A 123 -8.37 7.96 8.15
N LEU A 124 -8.82 8.41 6.98
CA LEU A 124 -8.06 9.32 6.13
C LEU A 124 -7.81 10.68 6.81
N ARG A 125 -8.76 11.16 7.63
CA ARG A 125 -8.60 12.39 8.44
C ARG A 125 -7.54 12.28 9.54
N LEU A 126 -7.14 11.07 9.93
CA LEU A 126 -6.06 10.87 10.90
C LEU A 126 -4.67 11.04 10.28
N LEU A 127 -4.57 11.00 8.96
CA LEU A 127 -3.31 11.26 8.27
C LEU A 127 -2.98 12.77 8.30
N PRO A 128 -1.68 13.12 8.27
CA PRO A 128 -1.26 14.48 7.95
C PRO A 128 -1.92 14.97 6.66
N ARG A 129 -2.35 16.22 6.64
CA ARG A 129 -2.89 16.84 5.42
C ARG A 129 -1.84 16.81 4.32
N GLY A 130 -2.22 16.37 3.13
CA GLY A 130 -1.31 16.20 2.00
C GLY A 130 -0.53 14.88 2.02
N ALA A 131 -0.92 13.92 2.88
CA ALA A 131 -0.37 12.57 2.82
C ALA A 131 -0.75 11.86 1.52
N TYR A 132 -0.02 10.80 1.20
CA TYR A 132 -0.29 9.91 0.08
C TYR A 132 -0.84 8.57 0.57
N LEU A 133 -1.68 7.93 -0.26
CA LEU A 133 -2.11 6.55 -0.05
C LEU A 133 -1.69 5.67 -1.23
N ILE A 134 -1.14 4.50 -0.92
CA ILE A 134 -0.82 3.45 -1.89
C ILE A 134 -1.61 2.20 -1.47
N ASN A 135 -2.49 1.69 -2.33
CA ASN A 135 -3.22 0.45 -2.06
C ASN A 135 -2.88 -0.63 -3.11
N ALA A 136 -2.22 -1.69 -2.63
CA ALA A 136 -1.96 -2.92 -3.36
C ALA A 136 -2.42 -4.16 -2.57
N GLY A 137 -3.29 -3.94 -1.58
CA GLY A 137 -3.95 -4.99 -0.81
C GLY A 137 -5.18 -5.50 -1.56
N ARG A 138 -6.35 -4.98 -1.21
CA ARG A 138 -7.63 -5.28 -1.87
C ARG A 138 -8.46 -4.02 -1.96
N GLY A 139 -9.25 -3.89 -3.02
CA GLY A 139 -10.09 -2.72 -3.23
C GLY A 139 -11.20 -2.57 -2.20
N ALA A 140 -11.82 -3.66 -1.76
CA ALA A 140 -12.84 -3.63 -0.70
C ALA A 140 -12.33 -3.11 0.67
N ILE A 141 -11.03 -2.88 0.85
CA ILE A 141 -10.47 -2.24 2.05
C ILE A 141 -10.66 -0.71 2.00
N GLN A 142 -10.83 -0.13 0.81
CA GLN A 142 -11.02 1.30 0.60
C GLN A 142 -12.47 1.63 0.30
N VAL A 143 -12.86 2.87 0.62
CA VAL A 143 -14.10 3.48 0.18
C VAL A 143 -13.74 4.54 -0.86
N GLU A 144 -13.92 4.21 -2.14
CA GLU A 144 -13.46 5.03 -3.28
C GLU A 144 -14.08 6.42 -3.29
N ALA A 145 -15.35 6.54 -2.90
CA ALA A 145 -16.01 7.84 -2.75
C ALA A 145 -15.33 8.73 -1.70
N ASP A 146 -14.88 8.14 -0.59
CA ASP A 146 -14.15 8.87 0.46
C ASP A 146 -12.73 9.23 0.00
N LEU A 147 -12.09 8.39 -0.82
CA LEU A 147 -10.79 8.72 -1.43
C LEU A 147 -10.91 9.94 -2.35
N VAL A 148 -11.90 9.97 -3.23
CA VAL A 148 -12.16 11.12 -4.12
C VAL A 148 -12.41 12.38 -3.30
N THR A 149 -13.28 12.29 -2.29
CA THR A 149 -13.56 13.44 -1.41
C THR A 149 -12.29 13.91 -0.69
N ALA A 150 -11.48 13.01 -0.15
CA ALA A 150 -10.24 13.35 0.54
C ALA A 150 -9.20 13.99 -0.39
N LEU A 151 -9.18 13.61 -1.67
CA LEU A 151 -8.34 14.24 -2.69
C LEU A 151 -8.83 15.66 -3.03
N ASP A 152 -10.13 15.82 -3.26
CA ASP A 152 -10.75 17.12 -3.59
C ASP A 152 -10.58 18.14 -2.45
N GLU A 153 -10.65 17.68 -1.19
CA GLU A 153 -10.43 18.51 0.00
C GLU A 153 -8.93 18.76 0.31
N GLY A 154 -8.03 18.10 -0.41
CA GLY A 154 -6.58 18.15 -0.18
C GLY A 154 -6.15 17.51 1.15
N GLN A 155 -6.99 16.64 1.72
CA GLN A 155 -6.60 15.75 2.82
C GLN A 155 -5.52 14.78 2.33
N LEU A 156 -5.70 14.23 1.13
CA LEU A 156 -4.69 13.46 0.41
C LEU A 156 -4.10 14.30 -0.73
N ALA A 157 -2.77 14.27 -0.89
CA ALA A 157 -2.12 14.88 -2.05
C ALA A 157 -2.17 13.98 -3.29
N GLY A 158 -2.42 12.68 -3.10
CA GLY A 158 -2.56 11.73 -4.20
C GLY A 158 -2.73 10.30 -3.73
N VAL A 159 -3.20 9.45 -4.63
CA VAL A 159 -3.32 8.00 -4.42
C VAL A 159 -2.74 7.20 -5.58
N VAL A 160 -2.12 6.06 -5.26
CA VAL A 160 -1.70 5.06 -6.24
C VAL A 160 -2.43 3.76 -5.94
N LEU A 161 -3.30 3.34 -6.86
CA LEU A 161 -4.24 2.24 -6.67
C LEU A 161 -3.95 1.13 -7.68
N ASP A 162 -3.70 -0.08 -7.17
CA ASP A 162 -3.60 -1.29 -7.99
C ASP A 162 -4.85 -2.17 -7.91
N VAL A 163 -5.77 -1.85 -6.99
CA VAL A 163 -6.94 -2.66 -6.66
C VAL A 163 -8.15 -1.76 -6.44
N PHE A 164 -9.33 -2.24 -6.82
CA PHE A 164 -10.59 -1.47 -6.84
C PHE A 164 -11.74 -2.23 -6.19
N GLU A 165 -12.73 -1.51 -5.65
CA GLU A 165 -13.92 -2.10 -5.03
C GLU A 165 -14.59 -3.10 -5.98
N ARG A 166 -14.63 -2.75 -7.27
CA ARG A 166 -15.05 -3.61 -8.36
C ARG A 166 -13.97 -3.67 -9.43
N GLU A 167 -13.61 -4.90 -9.83
CA GLU A 167 -12.63 -5.14 -10.90
C GLU A 167 -13.29 -5.91 -12.06
N PRO A 168 -13.10 -5.49 -13.33
CA PRO A 168 -12.36 -4.29 -13.76
C PRO A 168 -12.97 -2.97 -13.28
N LEU A 169 -12.14 -1.95 -13.11
CA LEU A 169 -12.59 -0.60 -12.75
C LEU A 169 -13.57 -0.10 -13.83
N GLU A 170 -14.75 0.35 -13.40
CA GLU A 170 -15.80 0.85 -14.31
C GLU A 170 -15.29 2.02 -15.14
N GLU A 171 -15.71 2.10 -16.41
CA GLU A 171 -15.22 3.09 -17.37
C GLU A 171 -15.58 4.52 -16.94
N GLU A 172 -16.75 4.68 -16.32
CA GLU A 172 -17.26 5.95 -15.80
C GLU A 172 -16.69 6.34 -14.43
N SER A 173 -15.80 5.52 -13.85
CA SER A 173 -15.23 5.82 -12.53
C SER A 173 -14.44 7.14 -12.56
N PRO A 174 -14.68 8.06 -11.59
CA PRO A 174 -13.94 9.32 -11.50
C PRO A 174 -12.44 9.10 -11.26
N LEU A 175 -12.05 7.92 -10.74
CA LEU A 175 -10.66 7.55 -10.49
C LEU A 175 -9.80 7.54 -11.76
N TRP A 176 -10.39 7.29 -12.94
CA TRP A 176 -9.66 7.33 -14.21
C TRP A 176 -9.13 8.72 -14.56
N THR A 177 -9.92 9.75 -14.26
CA THR A 177 -9.67 11.12 -14.72
C THR A 177 -9.17 12.05 -13.62
N HIS A 178 -9.30 11.66 -12.36
CA HIS A 178 -8.91 12.51 -11.24
C HIS A 178 -7.37 12.76 -11.23
N PRO A 179 -6.89 14.02 -11.20
CA PRO A 179 -5.47 14.34 -11.41
C PRO A 179 -4.53 13.85 -10.29
N GLY A 180 -5.08 13.60 -9.11
CA GLY A 180 -4.39 13.01 -7.96
C GLY A 180 -4.43 11.48 -7.89
N VAL A 181 -4.98 10.78 -8.90
CA VAL A 181 -5.10 9.32 -8.90
C VAL A 181 -4.17 8.70 -9.94
N ARG A 182 -3.49 7.61 -9.56
CA ARG A 182 -2.76 6.72 -10.47
C ARG A 182 -3.34 5.31 -10.41
N VAL A 183 -3.87 4.84 -11.53
CA VAL A 183 -4.51 3.52 -11.66
C VAL A 183 -3.54 2.48 -12.23
N PHE A 184 -3.53 1.29 -11.64
CA PHE A 184 -2.89 0.08 -12.14
C PHE A 184 -3.89 -1.08 -12.15
N PRO A 185 -3.92 -1.94 -13.19
CA PRO A 185 -4.95 -2.96 -13.33
C PRO A 185 -4.57 -4.27 -12.62
N HIS A 186 -4.36 -4.23 -11.29
CA HIS A 186 -4.03 -5.40 -10.47
C HIS A 186 -2.74 -6.13 -10.90
N VAL A 187 -1.65 -5.37 -10.98
CA VAL A 187 -0.37 -5.80 -11.55
C VAL A 187 0.84 -5.63 -10.62
N SER A 188 0.64 -5.12 -9.40
CA SER A 188 1.71 -4.87 -8.43
C SER A 188 2.55 -6.12 -8.12
N SER A 189 1.92 -7.30 -8.08
CA SER A 189 2.64 -8.56 -7.93
C SER A 189 1.89 -9.75 -8.51
N PHE A 190 2.39 -10.27 -9.64
CA PHE A 190 1.91 -11.53 -10.20
C PHE A 190 2.65 -12.73 -9.60
N THR A 191 1.89 -13.80 -9.35
CA THR A 191 2.43 -15.14 -9.14
C THR A 191 3.00 -15.67 -10.47
N PRO A 192 4.32 -15.93 -10.58
CA PRO A 192 4.84 -16.65 -11.73
C PRO A 192 4.22 -18.05 -11.80
N ARG A 193 3.72 -18.44 -12.97
CA ARG A 193 3.09 -19.76 -13.19
C ARG A 193 3.95 -20.90 -12.64
N ASP A 194 5.22 -20.95 -13.02
CA ASP A 194 6.12 -22.05 -12.64
C ASP A 194 6.38 -22.10 -11.13
N ALA A 195 6.48 -20.94 -10.47
CA ALA A 195 6.62 -20.87 -9.02
C ALA A 195 5.34 -21.35 -8.30
N GLY A 196 4.16 -20.98 -8.79
CA GLY A 196 2.88 -21.45 -8.27
C GLY A 196 2.71 -22.97 -8.44
N VAL A 197 2.99 -23.49 -9.64
CA VAL A 197 2.95 -24.93 -9.93
C VAL A 197 3.90 -25.70 -9.03
N LYS A 198 5.14 -25.21 -8.87
CA LYS A 198 6.13 -25.81 -7.97
C LYS A 198 5.60 -25.89 -6.54
N GLN A 199 5.05 -24.80 -6.01
CA GLN A 199 4.52 -24.77 -4.64
C GLN A 199 3.36 -25.76 -4.44
N VAL A 200 2.46 -25.88 -5.42
CA VAL A 200 1.36 -26.85 -5.39
C VAL A 200 1.90 -28.28 -5.37
N LEU A 201 2.86 -28.60 -6.24
CA LEU A 201 3.47 -29.94 -6.31
C LEU A 201 4.22 -30.30 -5.03
N GLU A 202 4.94 -29.35 -4.43
CA GLU A 202 5.61 -29.53 -3.13
C GLU A 202 4.59 -29.86 -2.03
N ASN A 203 3.52 -29.07 -1.92
CA ASN A 203 2.47 -29.29 -0.92
C ASN A 203 1.78 -30.65 -1.14
N TRP A 204 1.48 -31.01 -2.39
CA TRP A 204 0.89 -32.29 -2.74
C TRP A 204 1.77 -33.48 -2.34
N ALA A 205 3.08 -33.40 -2.59
CA ALA A 205 4.01 -34.46 -2.21
C ALA A 205 4.07 -34.67 -0.69
N LEU A 206 4.02 -33.59 0.10
CA LEU A 206 3.95 -33.66 1.57
C LEU A 206 2.68 -34.35 2.03
N VAL A 207 1.52 -33.88 1.56
CA VAL A 207 0.21 -34.46 1.92
C VAL A 207 0.12 -35.94 1.54
N LYS A 208 0.56 -36.30 0.34
CA LYS A 208 0.56 -37.70 -0.14
C LYS A 208 1.45 -38.61 0.72
N ALA A 209 2.53 -38.07 1.26
CA ALA A 209 3.44 -38.80 2.16
C ALA A 209 2.98 -38.80 3.63
N GLY A 210 1.81 -38.26 3.95
CA GLY A 210 1.33 -38.11 5.33
C GLY A 210 2.15 -37.12 6.16
N LYS A 211 2.90 -36.22 5.51
CA LYS A 211 3.70 -35.18 6.17
C LYS A 211 2.91 -33.88 6.27
N GLU A 212 3.19 -33.11 7.30
CA GLU A 212 2.59 -31.80 7.51
C GLU A 212 3.13 -30.78 6.49
N VAL A 213 2.24 -29.93 5.97
CA VAL A 213 2.62 -28.78 5.17
C VAL A 213 3.15 -27.69 6.12
N PRO A 214 4.19 -26.93 5.74
CA PRO A 214 4.72 -25.89 6.61
C PRO A 214 3.63 -24.91 7.09
N PRO A 215 3.52 -24.62 8.40
CA PRO A 215 2.43 -23.81 8.96
C PRO A 215 2.30 -22.41 8.33
N GLU A 216 3.39 -21.83 7.83
CA GLU A 216 3.39 -20.55 7.12
C GLU A 216 2.63 -20.57 5.78
N ARG A 217 2.31 -21.76 5.26
CA ARG A 217 1.51 -21.95 4.04
C ARG A 217 0.03 -22.20 4.37
N HIS A 218 -0.35 -22.28 5.64
CA HIS A 218 -1.73 -22.53 6.06
C HIS A 218 -2.54 -21.24 6.10
N MET A 219 -3.77 -21.30 5.57
CA MET A 219 -4.78 -20.25 5.77
C MET A 219 -5.50 -20.50 7.10
N GLN A 220 -5.55 -19.49 7.97
CA GLN A 220 -6.22 -19.59 9.26
C GLN A 220 -7.68 -19.18 9.08
N ARG A 221 -8.56 -20.15 8.76
CA ARG A 221 -9.98 -19.91 8.41
C ARG A 221 -10.73 -18.98 9.35
N GLN A 222 -10.52 -19.12 10.66
CA GLN A 222 -11.17 -18.27 11.68
C GLN A 222 -10.73 -16.80 11.62
N ARG A 223 -9.53 -16.54 11.07
CA ARG A 223 -8.94 -15.21 10.96
C ARG A 223 -9.15 -14.57 9.58
N GLY A 224 -9.55 -15.36 8.58
CA GLY A 224 -9.79 -14.90 7.21
C GLY A 224 -8.53 -14.75 6.35
N TYR A 225 -7.35 -15.12 6.85
CA TYR A 225 -6.07 -15.06 6.12
C TYR A 225 -5.05 -16.07 6.66
#